data_AF-A0A358SQW8-F1
#
_entry.id   AF-A0A358SQW8-F1
#
_cell.length_a   1.000
_cell.length_b   1.000
_cell.length_c   1.000
_cell.angle_alpha   90.00
_cell.angle_beta   90.00
_cell.angle_gamma   90.00
#
_symmetry.space_group_name_H-M   'P 1'
#
loop_
_entity.id
_entity.type
_entity.pdbx_description
1 polymer ?
#
loop_
_entity_poly.entity_id
_entity_poly.type
_entity_poly.pdbx_seq_one_letter_code
_entity_poly.pdbx_strand_id
1 'polypeptide(L)' 'MLFERRVPNGLGLSCDGGPLGRILVLAAWTDRVVPEHPGRLSYEALVDLAAVITALRGRSGEDA' A
#
# COMPACT_ATOMS: atom_id res chain seq x y z
N MET A 1 -5.75 -4.15 -21.89
CA MET A 1 -4.63 -3.78 -20.99
C MET A 1 -5.21 -3.21 -19.70
N LEU A 2 -4.66 -3.59 -18.54
CA LEU A 2 -5.12 -3.15 -17.22
C LEU A 2 -4.14 -2.14 -16.67
N PHE A 3 -4.62 -0.95 -16.30
CA PHE A 3 -3.78 0.07 -15.68
C PHE A 3 -4.30 0.43 -14.30
N GLU A 4 -3.39 0.49 -13.34
CA GLU A 4 -3.68 1.05 -12.03
C GLU A 4 -3.74 2.58 -12.11
N ARG A 5 -4.76 3.15 -11.47
CA ARG A 5 -4.97 4.59 -11.38
C ARG A 5 -5.38 4.97 -9.97
N ARG A 6 -4.75 5.99 -9.39
CA ARG A 6 -5.19 6.59 -8.13
C ARG A 6 -6.50 7.36 -8.33
N VAL A 7 -7.46 7.16 -7.44
CA VAL A 7 -8.78 7.80 -7.41
C VAL A 7 -9.05 8.34 -6.01
N PRO A 8 -10.03 9.25 -5.81
CA PRO A 8 -10.28 9.85 -4.49
C PRO A 8 -10.44 8.85 -3.34
N ASN A 9 -10.99 7.67 -3.64
CA ASN A 9 -11.28 6.62 -2.64
C ASN A 9 -10.29 5.43 -2.70
N GLY A 10 -9.08 5.63 -3.23
CA GLY A 10 -8.03 4.60 -3.25
C GLY A 10 -7.52 4.26 -4.65
N LEU A 11 -7.55 2.98 -5.01
CA LEU A 11 -7.04 2.47 -6.27
C LEU A 11 -8.18 2.05 -7.21
N GLY A 12 -8.13 2.49 -8.45
CA GLY A 12 -8.99 2.06 -9.54
C GLY A 12 -8.20 1.28 -10.59
N LEU A 13 -8.89 0.36 -11.25
CA LEU A 13 -8.41 -0.42 -12.37
C LEU A 13 -9.09 0.09 -13.63
N SER A 14 -8.28 0.65 -14.54
CA SER A 14 -8.73 1.11 -15.85
C SER A 14 -8.62 -0.04 -16.84
N CYS A 15 -9.77 -0.59 -17.24
CA CYS A 15 -9.90 -1.64 -18.22
C CYS A 15 -10.12 -1.02 -19.60
N ASP A 16 -9.19 -1.26 -20.53
CA ASP A 16 -9.35 -0.86 -21.93
C ASP A 16 -10.09 -1.96 -22.72
N GLY A 17 -11.30 -1.65 -23.19
CA GLY A 17 -12.15 -2.53 -24.00
C GLY A 17 -12.05 -2.25 -25.50
N GLY A 18 -11.07 -1.44 -25.95
CA GLY A 18 -10.90 -1.08 -27.35
C GLY A 18 -12.10 -0.28 -27.88
N PRO A 19 -12.81 -0.75 -28.93
CA PRO A 19 -13.94 -0.02 -29.51
C PRO A 19 -15.12 0.23 -28.54
N LEU A 20 -15.24 -0.58 -27.49
CA LEU A 20 -16.28 -0.42 -26.46
C LEU A 20 -15.92 0.65 -25.41
N GLY A 21 -14.75 1.27 -25.54
CA GLY A 21 -14.28 2.31 -24.65
C GLY A 21 -13.57 1.76 -23.41
N ARG A 22 -13.57 2.57 -22.34
CA ARG A 22 -12.80 2.33 -21.13
C ARG A 22 -13.73 2.34 -19.92
N ILE A 23 -13.57 1.33 -19.07
CA ILE A 23 -14.29 1.22 -17.81
C ILE A 23 -13.30 1.37 -16.66
N LEU A 24 -13.68 2.15 -15.66
CA LEU A 24 -12.97 2.27 -14.39
C LEU A 24 -13.73 1.46 -13.34
N VAL A 25 -13.04 0.51 -12.70
CA VAL A 25 -13.59 -0.28 -11.59
C VAL A 25 -12.74 -0.03 -10.35
N LEU A 26 -13.33 0.09 -9.17
CA LEU A 26 -12.55 0.19 -7.94
C LEU A 26 -11.83 -1.13 -7.66
N ALA A 27 -10.54 -1.07 -7.31
CA ALA A 27 -9.77 -2.27 -6.97
C ALA A 27 -10.46 -3.07 -5.86
N ALA A 28 -11.06 -2.38 -4.89
CA ALA A 28 -11.90 -2.90 -3.79
C ALA A 28 -13.01 -3.88 -4.23
N TRP A 29 -13.44 -3.84 -5.49
CA TRP A 29 -14.49 -4.72 -6.04
C TRP A 29 -13.92 -5.93 -6.79
N THR A 30 -12.61 -6.12 -6.76
CA THR A 30 -11.90 -7.16 -7.51
C THR A 30 -11.02 -7.99 -6.58
N ASP A 31 -10.62 -9.17 -7.04
CA ASP A 31 -9.64 -10.05 -6.40
C ASP A 31 -8.21 -9.49 -6.39
N ARG A 32 -7.98 -8.33 -7.02
CA ARG A 32 -6.70 -7.63 -7.05
C ARG A 32 -6.41 -6.78 -5.83
N VAL A 33 -7.38 -6.64 -4.92
CA VAL A 33 -7.08 -6.11 -3.58
C VAL A 33 -6.13 -7.07 -2.90
N VAL A 34 -4.98 -6.56 -2.46
CA VAL A 34 -4.09 -7.31 -1.58
C VAL A 34 -4.91 -7.67 -0.34
N PRO A 35 -5.18 -8.97 -0.09
CA PRO A 35 -5.92 -9.38 1.08
C PRO A 35 -5.22 -8.87 2.32
N GLU A 36 -5.99 -8.49 3.33
CA GLU A 36 -5.42 -8.12 4.62
C GLU A 36 -4.64 -9.33 5.15
N HIS A 37 -3.32 -9.23 5.20
CA HIS A 37 -2.49 -10.32 5.70
C HIS A 37 -2.58 -10.31 7.23
N PRO A 38 -2.85 -11.45 7.90
CA PRO A 38 -2.99 -11.52 9.36
C PRO A 38 -1.70 -11.18 10.14
N GLY A 39 -0.62 -10.84 9.44
CA GLY A 39 0.66 -10.39 10.01
C GLY A 39 1.05 -8.98 9.59
N ARG A 40 0.13 -8.22 8.97
CA ARG A 40 0.40 -6.83 8.60
C ARG A 40 0.46 -5.99 9.85
N LEU A 41 1.55 -5.25 10.03
CA LEU A 41 1.68 -4.31 11.13
C LEU A 41 0.66 -3.18 10.96
N SER A 42 0.02 -2.79 12.06
CA SER A 42 -0.82 -1.59 12.09
C SER A 42 0.05 -0.35 11.89
N TYR A 43 -0.59 0.79 11.61
CA TYR A 43 0.10 2.07 11.50
C TYR A 43 0.86 2.40 12.79
N GLU A 44 0.21 2.19 13.94
CA GLU A 44 0.78 2.42 15.27
C GLU A 44 1.99 1.51 15.50
N ALA A 45 1.90 0.22 15.16
CA ALA A 45 3.02 -0.70 15.26
C ALA A 45 4.20 -0.31 14.37
N LEU A 46 3.95 0.29 13.19
CA LEU A 46 5.00 0.84 12.33
C LEU A 46 5.66 2.08 12.94
N VAL A 47 4.87 2.96 13.58
CA VAL A 47 5.38 4.13 14.30
C VAL A 47 6.27 3.70 15.47
N ASP A 48 5.81 2.73 16.26
CA ASP A 48 6.57 2.18 17.39
C ASP A 48 7.88 1.54 16.92
N LEU A 49 7.82 0.74 15.84
CA LEU A 49 9.01 0.13 15.25
C LEU A 49 10.03 1.19 14.77
N ALA A 50 9.57 2.30 14.19
CA ALA A 50 10.45 3.39 13.76
C ALA A 50 11.14 4.06 14.96
N ALA A 51 10.44 4.24 16.08
CA ALA A 51 11.02 4.77 17.31
C ALA A 51 12.11 3.83 17.86
N VAL A 52 11.84 2.51 17.89
CA VAL A 52 12.83 1.50 18.31
C VAL A 52 14.07 1.56 17.43
N ILE A 53 13.93 1.54 16.09
CA ILE A 53 15.07 1.61 15.16
C ILE A 53 15.90 2.88 15.39
N THR A 54 15.24 4.01 15.64
CA THR A 54 15.92 5.28 15.92
C THR A 54 16.75 5.22 17.21
N ALA A 55 16.17 4.67 18.28
CA ALA A 55 16.88 4.48 19.55
C ALA A 55 18.06 3.50 19.43
N LEU A 56 17.91 2.44 18.63
CA LEU A 56 19.00 1.49 18.36
C LEU A 56 20.17 2.19 17.65
N ARG A 57 19.90 3.03 16.65
CA ARG A 57 20.95 3.77 15.91
C ARG A 57 21.69 4.78 16.79
N GLY A 58 20.98 5.51 17.65
CA GLY A 58 21.60 6.47 18.57
C GLY A 58 22.62 5.81 19.51
N ARG A 59 22.33 4.58 19.95
CA ARG A 59 23.24 3.81 20.82
C ARG A 59 24.46 3.25 20.10
N SER A 60 24.36 2.95 18.80
CA SER A 60 25.49 2.44 18.02
C SER A 60 26.55 3.50 17.69
N GLY A 61 26.32 4.78 18.01
CA GLY A 61 27.27 5.87 17.80
C GLY A 61 28.06 6.29 19.05
N GLU A 62 27.83 5.68 20.21
CA GLU A 62 28.45 6.08 21.49
C GLU A 62 29.58 5.14 21.96
N ASP A 63 29.86 4.08 21.19
CA ASP A 63 30.93 3.10 21.44
C ASP A 63 32.06 3.16 20.37
N ALA A 64 32.33 4.32 19.78
CA ALA A 64 33.43 4.53 18.81
C ALA A 64 34.38 5.67 19.24
#